data_AF-U9UVE5-F1
#
_entry.id   AF-U9UVE5-F1
#
_cell.length_a   1.000
_cell.length_b   1.000
_cell.length_c   1.000
_cell.angle_alpha   90.00
_cell.angle_beta   90.00
_cell.angle_gamma   90.00
#
_symmetry.space_group_name_H-M   'P 1'
#
loop_
_entity.id
_entity.type
_entity.pdbx_description
1 polymer ?
#
loop_
_entity_poly.entity_id
_entity_poly.type
_entity_poly.pdbx_seq_one_letter_code
_entity_poly.pdbx_strand_id
1 'polypeptide(L)'
;MDPQKYNGNIHPDEWISDLQTYFNIKQNLQDLININAVNINIVISLVDSTIKLPTGIDNIEKLRNALKEDITFTVFKNTNKRKLQSLKYNPERKGGDTSNFISTFRKLCYNAEINDIEEQKKFLYKSLPNNHFNYYVSNEFFEKMKNVNSINELVKRFEEIVLEESNLIRNGSVVALKHVATGKYLSSIKNLCYTTGSRKQLDIKLFVGSSEPVPNSLWKIEFGNELATYANNSIKLQHVLSHKFLGIYYYYYDNTSRYYIGEYSKSPSTNYTEVIDIGTEIGCLIIVN
;
A
#
# COMPACT_ATOMS: atom_id res chain seq x y z
N MET A 1 7.41 34.95 16.86
CA MET A 1 7.76 33.66 17.48
C MET A 1 9.12 33.82 18.11
N ASP A 2 9.30 33.45 19.37
CA ASP A 2 10.64 33.45 19.98
C ASP A 2 11.41 32.19 19.59
N PRO A 3 12.75 32.27 19.45
CA PRO A 3 13.56 31.11 19.10
C PRO A 3 13.53 30.08 20.22
N GLN A 4 13.26 28.83 19.88
CA GLN A 4 13.24 27.73 20.85
C GLN A 4 14.67 27.43 21.35
N LYS A 5 14.82 27.25 22.66
CA LYS A 5 16.10 26.83 23.26
C LYS A 5 16.46 25.39 22.86
N TYR A 6 17.74 25.12 22.67
CA TYR A 6 18.23 23.75 22.45
C TYR A 6 18.27 22.99 23.78
N ASN A 7 17.50 21.93 23.88
CA ASN A 7 17.44 21.05 25.05
C ASN A 7 17.76 19.58 24.71
N GLY A 8 18.35 19.34 23.55
CA GLY A 8 18.69 17.99 23.08
C GLY A 8 17.54 17.19 22.44
N ASN A 9 16.33 17.75 22.29
CA ASN A 9 15.19 17.04 21.69
C ASN A 9 15.00 17.28 20.18
N ILE A 10 15.95 17.92 19.52
CA ILE A 10 15.98 18.21 18.09
C ILE A 10 17.40 17.97 17.58
N HIS A 11 17.53 17.62 16.30
CA HIS A 11 18.85 17.42 15.71
C HIS A 11 19.63 18.76 15.67
N PRO A 12 20.92 18.82 16.09
CA PRO A 12 21.67 20.07 16.13
C PRO A 12 21.70 20.85 14.81
N ASP A 13 21.87 20.15 13.67
CA ASP A 13 21.87 20.78 12.35
C ASP A 13 20.52 21.43 12.02
N GLU A 14 19.41 20.79 12.42
CA GLU A 14 18.06 21.32 12.19
C GLU A 14 17.79 22.53 13.07
N TRP A 15 18.10 22.44 14.37
CA TRP A 15 17.95 23.56 15.29
C TRP A 15 18.78 24.79 14.87
N ILE A 16 20.02 24.58 14.43
CA ILE A 16 20.87 25.65 13.90
C ILE A 16 20.25 26.26 12.64
N SER A 17 19.71 25.45 11.73
CA SER A 17 19.06 25.93 10.51
C SER A 17 17.80 26.74 10.81
N ASP A 18 17.00 26.31 11.78
CA ASP A 18 15.81 27.04 12.26
C ASP A 18 16.20 28.40 12.85
N LEU A 19 17.27 28.45 13.66
CA LEU A 19 17.78 29.69 14.20
C LEU A 19 18.31 30.63 13.12
N GLN A 20 19.10 30.13 12.17
CA GLN A 20 19.58 30.94 11.05
C GLN A 20 18.41 31.53 10.26
N THR A 21 17.39 30.72 9.96
CA THR A 21 16.18 31.16 9.27
C THR A 21 15.45 32.25 10.07
N TYR A 22 15.26 32.03 11.39
CA TYR A 22 14.61 33.00 12.26
C TYR A 22 15.35 34.35 12.30
N PHE A 23 16.67 34.33 12.50
CA PHE A 23 17.47 35.55 12.54
C PHE A 23 17.52 36.25 11.19
N ASN A 24 17.60 35.52 10.08
CA ASN A 24 17.57 36.10 8.73
C ASN A 24 16.24 36.81 8.44
N ILE A 25 15.10 36.19 8.79
CA ILE A 25 13.78 36.81 8.62
C ILE A 25 13.68 38.08 9.48
N LYS A 26 14.15 38.02 10.73
CA LYS A 26 14.09 39.16 11.65
C LYS A 26 15.01 40.31 11.21
N GLN A 27 16.19 40.02 10.68
CA GLN A 27 17.09 41.02 10.11
C GLN A 27 16.50 41.71 8.88
N ASN A 28 15.86 40.96 7.97
CA ASN A 28 15.17 41.53 6.82
C ASN A 28 13.98 42.45 7.21
N LEU A 29 13.43 42.28 8.42
CA LEU A 29 12.41 43.16 8.99
C LEU A 29 13.00 44.41 9.69
N GLN A 30 14.34 44.51 9.84
CA GLN A 30 14.99 45.44 10.76
C GLN A 30 16.19 46.21 10.15
N ASP A 31 16.18 46.41 8.83
CA ASP A 31 17.08 47.23 7.98
C ASP A 31 18.33 46.58 7.37
N LEU A 32 18.59 47.00 6.12
CA LEU A 32 19.79 46.82 5.27
C LEU A 32 21.11 46.96 6.05
N ILE A 33 21.69 45.87 6.58
CA ILE A 33 23.14 45.74 6.88
C ILE A 33 23.50 44.25 7.04
N ASN A 34 24.42 43.78 6.19
CA ASN A 34 25.25 42.55 6.24
C ASN A 34 24.64 41.21 6.69
N ILE A 35 24.44 40.33 5.70
CA ILE A 35 23.53 39.17 5.69
C ILE A 35 24.04 37.87 6.36
N ASN A 36 25.29 37.75 6.82
CA ASN A 36 25.88 36.40 6.96
C ASN A 36 26.54 35.99 8.29
N ALA A 37 26.24 36.63 9.42
CA ALA A 37 26.77 36.16 10.70
C ALA A 37 25.77 36.28 11.84
N VAL A 38 24.99 35.22 12.08
CA VAL A 38 24.34 35.05 13.39
C VAL A 38 25.45 35.06 14.44
N ASN A 39 25.39 36.00 15.39
CA ASN A 39 26.39 36.11 16.43
C ASN A 39 26.39 34.83 17.28
N ILE A 40 27.51 34.09 17.25
CA ILE A 40 27.67 32.80 17.93
C ILE A 40 27.35 32.89 19.43
N ASN A 41 27.64 34.02 20.09
CA ASN A 41 27.34 34.22 21.50
C ASN A 41 25.83 34.24 21.78
N ILE A 42 25.02 34.76 20.84
CA ILE A 42 23.56 34.73 20.93
C ILE A 42 23.08 33.28 20.79
N VAL A 43 23.63 32.52 19.84
CA VAL A 43 23.27 31.11 19.65
C VAL A 43 23.61 30.27 20.87
N ILE A 44 24.80 30.47 21.46
CA ILE A 44 25.23 29.82 22.70
C ILE A 44 24.26 30.15 23.85
N SER A 45 23.76 31.39 23.94
CA SER A 45 22.80 31.79 24.99
C SER A 45 21.43 31.10 24.88
N LEU A 46 21.13 30.52 23.71
CA LEU A 46 19.90 29.76 23.45
C LEU A 46 20.05 28.26 23.73
N VAL A 47 21.23 27.80 24.18
CA VAL A 47 21.40 26.44 24.67
C VAL A 47 20.88 26.34 26.10
N ASP A 48 20.16 25.26 26.41
CA ASP A 48 19.68 25.03 27.77
C ASP A 48 20.85 24.94 28.75
N SER A 49 20.74 25.61 29.89
CA SER A 49 21.75 25.65 30.94
C SER A 49 22.12 24.28 31.51
N THR A 50 21.28 23.25 31.34
CA THR A 50 21.61 21.87 31.75
C THR A 50 22.67 21.24 30.86
N ILE A 51 22.88 21.76 29.64
CA ILE A 51 23.88 21.27 28.67
C ILE A 51 25.15 22.09 28.86
N LYS A 52 26.21 21.43 29.33
CA LYS A 52 27.49 22.09 29.60
C LYS A 52 28.35 22.09 28.36
N LEU A 53 28.50 23.26 27.74
CA LEU A 53 29.37 23.44 26.59
C LEU A 53 30.84 23.60 27.00
N PRO A 54 31.79 23.07 26.22
CA PRO A 54 33.21 23.35 26.40
C PRO A 54 33.54 24.82 26.12
N THR A 55 34.66 25.30 26.68
CA THR A 55 35.19 26.64 26.38
C THR A 55 35.76 26.71 24.97
N GLY A 56 35.75 27.89 24.33
CA GLY A 56 36.41 28.11 23.04
C GLY A 56 35.54 27.81 21.80
N ILE A 57 34.22 27.74 21.97
CA ILE A 57 33.27 27.70 20.85
C ILE A 57 33.19 29.11 20.22
N ASP A 58 33.85 29.28 19.08
CA ASP A 58 33.91 30.55 18.34
C ASP A 58 33.11 30.53 17.01
N ASN A 59 32.55 29.38 16.64
CA ASN A 59 31.80 29.21 15.41
C ASN A 59 30.73 28.12 15.51
N ILE A 60 29.82 28.10 14.52
CA ILE A 60 28.68 27.20 14.45
C ILE A 60 29.09 25.73 14.32
N GLU A 61 30.20 25.44 13.63
CA GLU A 61 30.68 24.07 13.47
C GLU A 61 31.16 23.48 14.81
N LYS A 62 31.97 24.24 15.56
CA LYS A 62 32.39 23.85 16.91
C LYS A 62 31.20 23.69 17.85
N LEU A 63 30.21 24.60 17.78
CA LEU A 63 28.99 24.49 18.58
C LEU A 63 28.23 23.21 18.26
N ARG A 64 27.97 22.96 16.98
CA ARG A 64 27.30 21.75 16.51
C ARG A 64 27.98 20.48 17.01
N ASN A 65 29.31 20.41 16.89
CA ASN A 65 30.06 19.24 17.34
C ASN A 65 29.94 19.07 18.86
N ALA A 66 30.06 20.15 19.64
CA ALA A 66 29.85 20.11 21.09
C ALA A 66 28.43 19.66 21.47
N LEU A 67 27.40 20.10 20.74
CA LEU A 67 26.02 19.67 20.96
C LEU A 67 25.80 18.18 20.62
N LYS A 68 26.53 17.64 19.62
CA LYS A 68 26.49 16.22 19.27
C LYS A 68 27.27 15.33 20.25
N GLU A 69 28.30 15.87 20.89
CA GLU A 69 29.09 15.15 21.92
C GLU A 69 28.33 15.04 23.25
N ASP A 70 27.38 15.94 23.53
CA ASP A 70 26.58 15.89 24.74
C ASP A 70 25.69 14.64 24.82
N ILE A 71 25.50 14.11 26.04
CA ILE A 71 24.74 12.90 26.29
C ILE A 71 23.26 13.02 25.86
N THR A 72 22.69 14.22 25.89
CA THR A 72 21.29 14.46 25.48
C THR A 72 21.09 14.13 24.00
N PHE A 73 22.05 14.47 23.13
CA PHE A 73 21.99 14.11 21.71
C PHE A 73 22.08 12.59 21.51
N THR A 74 22.92 11.91 22.29
CA THR A 74 22.99 10.44 22.26
C THR A 74 21.65 9.80 22.65
N VAL A 75 20.98 10.32 23.68
CA VAL A 75 19.65 9.86 24.10
C VAL A 75 18.59 10.12 23.01
N PHE A 76 18.62 11.30 22.38
CA PHE A 76 17.74 11.66 21.26
C PHE A 76 17.95 10.72 20.07
N LYS A 77 19.20 10.50 19.65
CA LYS A 77 19.56 9.60 18.55
C LYS A 77 19.03 8.18 18.78
N ASN A 78 19.31 7.63 19.95
CA ASN A 78 18.85 6.30 20.34
C ASN A 78 17.32 6.20 20.45
N THR A 79 16.65 7.28 20.86
CA THR A 79 15.19 7.34 20.90
C THR A 79 14.59 7.29 19.50
N ASN A 80 15.14 8.04 18.55
CA ASN A 80 14.69 7.98 17.15
C ASN A 80 14.95 6.60 16.53
N LYS A 81 16.08 5.95 16.86
CA LYS A 81 16.34 4.56 16.44
C LYS A 81 15.29 3.57 16.99
N ARG A 82 14.89 3.69 18.26
CA ARG A 82 13.81 2.86 18.84
C ARG A 82 12.45 3.14 18.21
N LYS A 83 12.13 4.41 17.91
CA LYS A 83 10.91 4.77 17.16
C LYS A 83 10.91 4.15 15.75
N LEU A 84 12.07 4.12 15.09
CA LEU A 84 12.22 3.49 13.78
C LEU A 84 12.01 1.97 13.86
N GLN A 85 12.48 1.31 14.93
CA GLN A 85 12.24 -0.12 15.17
C GLN A 85 10.76 -0.46 15.39
N SER A 86 9.97 0.45 15.94
CA SER A 86 8.54 0.26 16.21
C SER A 86 7.64 0.85 15.13
N LEU A 87 8.20 1.54 14.13
CA LEU A 87 7.46 2.12 13.02
C LEU A 87 6.79 1.02 12.21
N LYS A 88 5.49 1.18 11.94
CA LYS A 88 4.70 0.24 11.14
C LYS A 88 4.11 0.96 9.95
N TYR A 89 4.24 0.36 8.78
CA TYR A 89 3.55 0.79 7.59
C TYR A 89 2.10 0.28 7.62
N ASN A 90 1.15 1.19 7.40
CA ASN A 90 -0.25 0.85 7.17
C ASN A 90 -0.60 1.28 5.73
N PRO A 91 -1.04 0.37 4.85
CA PRO A 91 -1.42 0.74 3.49
C PRO A 91 -2.69 1.61 3.49
N GLU A 92 -2.87 2.45 2.48
CA GLU A 92 -4.01 3.40 2.38
C GLU A 92 -5.35 2.69 2.43
N ARG A 93 -5.45 1.49 1.86
CA ARG A 93 -6.69 0.69 1.91
C ARG A 93 -7.14 0.33 3.33
N LYS A 94 -6.22 0.33 4.30
CA LYS A 94 -6.49 0.10 5.73
C LYS A 94 -6.58 1.43 6.50
N GLY A 95 -6.81 2.54 5.79
CA GLY A 95 -6.85 3.89 6.35
C GLY A 95 -5.47 4.48 6.68
N GLY A 96 -4.41 3.94 6.08
CA GLY A 96 -3.05 4.47 6.24
C GLY A 96 -2.75 5.68 5.35
N ASP A 97 -1.54 6.22 5.51
CA ASP A 97 -1.02 7.35 4.73
C ASP A 97 0.46 7.09 4.42
N THR A 98 0.76 6.74 3.17
CA THR A 98 2.11 6.46 2.71
C THR A 98 3.01 7.69 2.75
N SER A 99 2.46 8.87 2.46
CA SER A 99 3.23 10.12 2.49
C SER A 99 3.71 10.44 3.91
N ASN A 100 2.80 10.34 4.88
CA ASN A 100 3.10 10.53 6.30
C ASN A 100 4.06 9.45 6.84
N PHE A 101 3.88 8.19 6.43
CA PHE A 101 4.80 7.11 6.77
C PHE A 101 6.21 7.39 6.26
N ILE A 102 6.37 7.77 4.98
CA ILE A 102 7.67 8.01 4.36
C ILE A 102 8.35 9.24 4.97
N SER A 103 7.62 10.33 5.20
CA SER A 103 8.18 11.53 5.83
C SER A 103 8.67 11.22 7.25
N THR A 104 7.88 10.47 8.02
CA THR A 104 8.24 9.99 9.36
C THR A 104 9.47 9.08 9.32
N PHE A 105 9.50 8.09 8.42
CA PHE A 105 10.62 7.17 8.25
C PHE A 105 11.93 7.93 7.97
N ARG A 106 11.91 8.84 6.98
CA ARG A 106 13.08 9.65 6.60
C ARG A 106 13.56 10.52 7.75
N LYS A 107 12.63 11.15 8.47
CA LYS A 107 12.92 12.01 9.62
C LYS A 107 13.58 11.22 10.75
N LEU A 108 13.07 10.02 11.04
CA LEU A 108 13.63 9.13 12.06
C LEU A 108 15.03 8.63 11.66
N CYS A 109 15.26 8.27 10.40
CA CYS A 109 16.58 7.91 9.90
C CYS A 109 17.59 9.06 10.06
N TYR A 110 17.21 10.28 9.66
CA TYR A 110 18.05 11.47 9.78
C TYR A 110 18.39 11.77 11.26
N ASN A 111 17.38 11.83 12.12
CA ASN A 111 17.57 12.11 13.55
C ASN A 111 18.39 11.04 14.28
N ALA A 112 18.35 9.79 13.78
CA ALA A 112 19.13 8.68 14.31
C ALA A 112 20.55 8.61 13.71
N GLU A 113 20.92 9.52 12.80
CA GLU A 113 22.15 9.49 11.98
C GLU A 113 22.38 8.13 11.27
N ILE A 114 21.29 7.48 10.82
CA ILE A 114 21.34 6.22 10.06
C ILE A 114 21.52 6.56 8.58
N ASN A 115 22.78 6.68 8.15
CA ASN A 115 23.15 7.01 6.77
C ASN A 115 23.42 5.76 5.90
N ASP A 116 23.65 4.60 6.53
CA ASP A 116 23.89 3.35 5.83
C ASP A 116 22.61 2.85 5.14
N ILE A 117 22.67 2.69 3.82
CA ILE A 117 21.51 2.33 3.00
C ILE A 117 21.00 0.92 3.33
N GLU A 118 21.88 -0.02 3.69
CA GLU A 118 21.51 -1.37 4.05
C GLU A 118 20.79 -1.42 5.40
N GLU A 119 21.19 -0.58 6.36
CA GLU A 119 20.48 -0.39 7.62
C GLU A 119 19.09 0.24 7.38
N GLN A 120 18.98 1.24 6.51
CA GLN A 120 17.69 1.83 6.11
C GLN A 120 16.76 0.80 5.47
N LYS A 121 17.25 -0.02 4.53
CA LYS A 121 16.48 -1.12 3.91
C LYS A 121 15.93 -2.07 4.97
N LYS A 122 16.74 -2.47 5.95
CA LYS A 122 16.32 -3.36 7.04
C LYS A 122 15.22 -2.74 7.89
N PHE A 123 15.32 -1.45 8.21
CA PHE A 123 14.28 -0.75 8.97
C PHE A 123 12.97 -0.65 8.19
N LEU A 124 13.04 -0.25 6.92
CA LEU A 124 11.85 -0.18 6.06
C LEU A 124 11.19 -1.54 5.92
N TYR A 125 11.96 -2.61 5.66
CA TYR A 125 11.42 -3.97 5.59
C TYR A 125 10.73 -4.41 6.88
N LYS A 126 11.34 -4.15 8.04
CA LYS A 126 10.76 -4.50 9.36
C LYS A 126 9.47 -3.76 9.66
N SER A 127 9.23 -2.60 9.03
CA SER A 127 8.01 -1.84 9.20
C SER A 127 6.81 -2.43 8.43
N LEU A 128 7.05 -3.34 7.48
CA LEU A 128 6.01 -3.93 6.65
C LEU A 128 5.07 -4.83 7.50
N PRO A 129 3.77 -4.92 7.15
CA PRO A 129 2.81 -5.75 7.86
C PRO A 129 3.19 -7.23 7.85
N ASN A 130 3.09 -7.91 9.01
CA ASN A 130 3.39 -9.33 9.13
C ASN A 130 2.12 -10.21 8.90
N ASN A 131 1.57 -10.20 7.69
CA ASN A 131 0.42 -11.04 7.28
C ASN A 131 0.72 -11.85 6.00
N HIS A 132 -0.15 -12.78 5.58
CA HIS A 132 0.05 -13.59 4.34
C HIS A 132 0.27 -12.75 3.06
N PHE A 133 -0.10 -11.47 3.07
CA PHE A 133 0.29 -10.46 2.07
C PHE A 133 1.80 -10.28 1.92
N ASN A 134 2.58 -10.71 2.92
CA ASN A 134 4.02 -10.57 2.93
C ASN A 134 4.69 -11.29 1.78
N TYR A 135 4.15 -12.38 1.23
CA TYR A 135 4.97 -13.15 0.29
C TYR A 135 5.24 -12.38 -1.01
N TYR A 136 4.20 -11.81 -1.63
CA TYR A 136 4.37 -10.99 -2.83
C TYR A 136 5.14 -9.70 -2.53
N VAL A 137 4.66 -8.92 -1.55
CA VAL A 137 5.25 -7.62 -1.21
C VAL A 137 6.69 -7.76 -0.72
N SER A 138 7.02 -8.82 0.05
CA SER A 138 8.39 -9.08 0.50
C SER A 138 9.28 -9.52 -0.66
N ASN A 139 8.82 -10.41 -1.55
CA ASN A 139 9.63 -10.82 -2.70
C ASN A 139 9.91 -9.63 -3.62
N GLU A 140 8.89 -8.85 -3.97
CA GLU A 140 9.05 -7.63 -4.76
C GLU A 140 9.96 -6.61 -4.06
N PHE A 141 9.85 -6.48 -2.74
CA PHE A 141 10.76 -5.66 -1.96
C PHE A 141 12.21 -6.16 -2.10
N PHE A 142 12.48 -7.43 -1.83
CA PHE A 142 13.84 -7.96 -1.95
C PHE A 142 14.41 -7.78 -3.37
N GLU A 143 13.62 -8.05 -4.41
CA GLU A 143 14.04 -7.89 -5.80
C GLU A 143 14.32 -6.43 -6.17
N LYS A 144 13.37 -5.53 -5.91
CA LYS A 144 13.51 -4.11 -6.26
C LYS A 144 14.56 -3.38 -5.41
N MET A 145 14.88 -3.86 -4.21
CA MET A 145 15.84 -3.22 -3.31
C MET A 145 17.31 -3.68 -3.52
N LYS A 146 17.59 -4.67 -4.37
CA LYS A 146 18.96 -5.20 -4.59
C LYS A 146 19.99 -4.12 -4.92
N ASN A 147 19.66 -3.25 -5.88
CA ASN A 147 20.61 -2.27 -6.43
C ASN A 147 20.40 -0.85 -5.90
N VAL A 148 19.55 -0.68 -4.89
CA VAL A 148 19.25 0.63 -4.31
C VAL A 148 20.44 1.15 -3.51
N ASN A 149 20.93 2.33 -3.86
CA ASN A 149 22.13 2.94 -3.27
C ASN A 149 21.87 4.24 -2.49
N SER A 150 20.63 4.73 -2.48
CA SER A 150 20.27 6.00 -1.83
C SER A 150 18.86 5.95 -1.22
N ILE A 151 18.62 6.78 -0.22
CA ILE A 151 17.29 6.88 0.42
C ILE A 151 16.20 7.34 -0.56
N ASN A 152 16.54 8.20 -1.52
CA ASN A 152 15.57 8.67 -2.51
C ASN A 152 15.17 7.54 -3.46
N GLU A 153 16.12 6.70 -3.88
CA GLU A 153 15.83 5.52 -4.68
C GLU A 153 15.04 4.47 -3.86
N LEU A 154 15.40 4.26 -2.59
CA LEU A 154 14.66 3.40 -1.67
C LEU A 154 13.18 3.78 -1.58
N VAL A 155 12.91 5.07 -1.37
CA VAL A 155 11.54 5.62 -1.32
C VAL A 155 10.82 5.44 -2.66
N LYS A 156 11.50 5.70 -3.78
CA LYS A 156 10.92 5.52 -5.12
C LYS A 156 10.52 4.07 -5.36
N ARG A 157 11.40 3.11 -5.08
CA ARG A 157 11.10 1.67 -5.24
C ARG A 157 10.00 1.21 -4.31
N PHE A 158 9.94 1.75 -3.10
CA PHE A 158 8.87 1.46 -2.17
C PHE A 158 7.52 1.97 -2.69
N GLU A 159 7.46 3.19 -3.23
CA GLU A 159 6.25 3.73 -3.87
C GLU A 159 5.80 2.89 -5.07
N GLU A 160 6.73 2.42 -5.91
CA GLU A 160 6.44 1.48 -7.00
C GLU A 160 5.73 0.22 -6.48
N ILE A 161 6.22 -0.34 -5.36
CA ILE A 161 5.61 -1.52 -4.71
C ILE A 161 4.22 -1.16 -4.19
N VAL A 162 4.06 -0.04 -3.49
CA VAL A 162 2.75 0.40 -2.95
C VAL A 162 1.73 0.59 -4.07
N LEU A 163 2.14 1.19 -5.19
CA LEU A 163 1.29 1.38 -6.36
C LEU A 163 0.87 0.04 -7.00
N GLU A 164 1.81 -0.88 -7.21
CA GLU A 164 1.53 -2.23 -7.72
C GLU A 164 0.56 -2.97 -6.78
N GLU A 165 0.81 -2.89 -5.48
CA GLU A 165 0.01 -3.47 -4.41
C GLU A 165 -1.42 -2.93 -4.38
N SER A 166 -1.61 -1.63 -4.64
CA SER A 166 -2.93 -0.99 -4.72
C SER A 166 -3.81 -1.55 -5.85
N ASN A 167 -3.19 -2.03 -6.93
CA ASN A 167 -3.86 -2.55 -8.12
C ASN A 167 -4.16 -4.06 -8.06
N LEU A 168 -3.73 -4.76 -7.01
CA LEU A 168 -3.95 -6.21 -6.88
C LEU A 168 -5.43 -6.55 -6.65
N ILE A 169 -5.92 -7.58 -7.34
CA ILE A 169 -7.25 -8.16 -7.12
C ILE A 169 -7.24 -8.96 -5.80
N ARG A 170 -8.06 -8.52 -4.84
CA ARG A 170 -8.21 -9.13 -3.51
C ARG A 170 -9.56 -9.83 -3.36
N ASN A 171 -9.67 -10.65 -2.32
CA ASN A 171 -10.94 -11.25 -1.95
C ASN A 171 -11.97 -10.14 -1.68
N GLY A 172 -13.14 -10.26 -2.29
CA GLY A 172 -14.23 -9.28 -2.25
C GLY A 172 -14.10 -8.13 -3.25
N SER A 173 -13.07 -8.09 -4.09
CA SER A 173 -12.94 -7.06 -5.13
C SER A 173 -14.07 -7.15 -6.14
N VAL A 174 -14.48 -6.01 -6.70
CA VAL A 174 -15.44 -5.98 -7.80
C VAL A 174 -14.68 -5.85 -9.12
N VAL A 175 -14.89 -6.82 -10.00
CA VAL A 175 -14.20 -6.94 -11.29
C VAL A 175 -15.22 -7.01 -12.43
N ALA A 176 -14.78 -6.71 -13.65
CA ALA A 176 -15.56 -6.94 -14.86
C ALA A 176 -14.82 -7.95 -15.75
N LEU A 177 -15.52 -8.98 -16.23
CA LEU A 177 -14.93 -10.02 -17.07
C LEU A 177 -15.07 -9.66 -18.54
N LYS A 178 -13.97 -9.34 -19.21
CA LYS A 178 -13.95 -8.96 -20.62
C LYS A 178 -13.69 -10.17 -21.51
N HIS A 179 -14.57 -10.41 -22.47
CA HIS A 179 -14.32 -11.39 -23.52
C HIS A 179 -13.31 -10.81 -24.52
N VAL A 180 -12.13 -11.44 -24.63
CA VAL A 180 -10.99 -10.93 -25.40
C VAL A 180 -11.33 -10.67 -26.86
N ALA A 181 -12.00 -11.63 -27.52
CA ALA A 181 -12.27 -11.54 -28.96
C ALA A 181 -13.31 -10.47 -29.34
N THR A 182 -14.32 -10.24 -28.48
CA THR A 182 -15.38 -9.26 -28.77
C THR A 182 -15.18 -7.92 -28.08
N GLY A 183 -14.27 -7.85 -27.10
CA GLY A 183 -14.06 -6.68 -26.25
C GLY A 183 -15.22 -6.34 -25.31
N LYS A 184 -16.24 -7.21 -25.24
CA LYS A 184 -17.48 -6.99 -24.48
C LYS A 184 -17.44 -7.68 -23.12
N TYR A 185 -18.20 -7.19 -22.17
CA TYR A 185 -18.18 -7.65 -20.79
C TYR A 185 -19.27 -8.68 -20.47
N LEU A 186 -18.92 -9.70 -19.68
CA LEU A 186 -19.84 -10.73 -19.22
C LEU A 186 -20.89 -10.09 -18.32
N SER A 187 -22.15 -10.22 -18.74
CA SER A 187 -23.31 -9.67 -18.05
C SER A 187 -24.32 -10.76 -17.74
N SER A 188 -25.20 -10.48 -16.80
CA SER A 188 -26.26 -11.38 -16.37
C SER A 188 -27.63 -10.88 -16.81
N ILE A 189 -28.50 -11.71 -17.38
CA ILE A 189 -29.85 -11.31 -17.81
C ILE A 189 -30.90 -12.24 -17.21
N LYS A 190 -31.91 -11.62 -16.57
CA LYS A 190 -33.08 -12.33 -16.05
C LYS A 190 -34.00 -12.75 -17.19
N ASN A 191 -34.62 -13.93 -17.08
CA ASN A 191 -35.71 -14.39 -17.94
C ASN A 191 -35.35 -14.57 -19.44
N LEU A 192 -34.08 -14.78 -19.78
CA LEU A 192 -33.69 -15.08 -21.17
C LEU A 192 -33.88 -16.58 -21.47
N CYS A 193 -34.90 -16.91 -22.24
CA CYS A 193 -35.19 -18.28 -22.67
C CYS A 193 -34.63 -18.52 -24.09
N TYR A 194 -33.59 -19.35 -24.22
CA TYR A 194 -33.18 -19.84 -25.53
C TYR A 194 -34.18 -20.92 -25.97
N THR A 195 -34.64 -20.84 -27.22
CA THR A 195 -35.56 -21.81 -27.84
C THR A 195 -34.90 -23.18 -28.07
N THR A 196 -33.57 -23.25 -28.00
CA THR A 196 -32.74 -24.44 -28.19
C THR A 196 -31.75 -24.59 -27.01
N GLY A 197 -31.25 -25.81 -26.74
CA GLY A 197 -30.27 -26.09 -25.66
C GLY A 197 -30.87 -26.71 -24.41
N SER A 198 -30.45 -26.22 -23.23
CA SER A 198 -30.85 -26.77 -21.92
C SER A 198 -32.36 -26.81 -21.68
N ARG A 199 -33.16 -26.01 -22.41
CA ARG A 199 -34.64 -25.92 -22.39
C ARG A 199 -35.28 -25.74 -20.99
N LYS A 200 -34.50 -25.72 -19.92
CA LYS A 200 -34.93 -25.52 -18.55
C LYS A 200 -34.83 -24.03 -18.22
N GLN A 201 -35.89 -23.54 -17.55
CA GLN A 201 -36.01 -22.20 -16.99
C GLN A 201 -34.96 -22.03 -15.90
N LEU A 202 -33.77 -21.58 -16.27
CA LEU A 202 -32.85 -20.99 -15.32
C LEU A 202 -33.16 -19.49 -15.30
N ASP A 203 -33.57 -18.97 -14.15
CA ASP A 203 -34.08 -17.60 -14.00
C ASP A 203 -33.13 -16.52 -14.52
N ILE A 204 -31.83 -16.82 -14.64
CA ILE A 204 -30.79 -15.88 -15.05
C ILE A 204 -29.74 -16.57 -15.92
N LYS A 205 -29.49 -16.01 -17.12
CA LYS A 205 -28.46 -16.49 -18.07
C LYS A 205 -27.35 -15.46 -18.25
N LEU A 206 -26.19 -15.93 -18.68
CA LEU A 206 -25.05 -15.09 -19.01
C LEU A 206 -25.04 -14.72 -20.48
N PHE A 207 -24.61 -13.50 -20.77
CA PHE A 207 -24.39 -13.05 -22.13
C PHE A 207 -23.24 -12.06 -22.20
N VAL A 208 -22.68 -11.91 -23.39
CA VAL A 208 -21.66 -10.93 -23.70
C VAL A 208 -22.37 -9.61 -23.98
N GLY A 209 -22.31 -8.69 -23.02
CA GLY A 209 -23.08 -7.45 -22.98
C GLY A 209 -22.41 -6.26 -23.66
N SER A 210 -22.35 -5.15 -22.95
CA SER A 210 -21.78 -3.89 -23.43
C SER A 210 -20.27 -4.00 -23.70
N SER A 211 -19.76 -3.14 -24.59
CA SER A 211 -18.33 -2.92 -24.80
C SER A 211 -17.69 -2.08 -23.69
N GLU A 212 -18.50 -1.53 -22.79
CA GLU A 212 -18.09 -0.81 -21.58
C GLU A 212 -18.55 -1.56 -20.33
N PRO A 213 -17.81 -1.47 -19.21
CA PRO A 213 -18.23 -2.05 -17.95
C PRO A 213 -19.46 -1.29 -17.41
N VAL A 214 -20.59 -1.98 -17.33
CA VAL A 214 -21.85 -1.48 -16.78
C VAL A 214 -22.15 -2.17 -15.44
N PRO A 215 -23.05 -1.65 -14.58
CA PRO A 215 -23.38 -2.30 -13.31
C PRO A 215 -23.76 -3.78 -13.42
N ASN A 216 -24.39 -4.16 -14.54
CA ASN A 216 -24.80 -5.53 -14.84
C ASN A 216 -23.68 -6.45 -15.36
N SER A 217 -22.46 -5.93 -15.50
CA SER A 217 -21.27 -6.69 -15.85
C SER A 217 -20.25 -6.78 -14.72
N LEU A 218 -20.65 -6.38 -13.50
CA LEU A 218 -19.81 -6.37 -12.32
C LEU A 218 -19.97 -7.66 -11.52
N TRP A 219 -18.84 -8.22 -11.12
CA TRP A 219 -18.74 -9.49 -10.39
C TRP A 219 -17.85 -9.29 -9.18
N LYS A 220 -18.33 -9.65 -8.00
CA LYS A 220 -17.51 -9.73 -6.78
C LYS A 220 -16.73 -11.04 -6.82
N ILE A 221 -15.41 -10.95 -6.77
CA ILE A 221 -14.52 -12.12 -6.73
C ILE A 221 -14.32 -12.56 -5.28
N GLU A 222 -14.50 -13.85 -5.00
CA GLU A 222 -14.36 -14.42 -3.67
C GLU A 222 -13.41 -15.63 -3.67
N PHE A 223 -12.50 -15.69 -2.72
CA PHE A 223 -11.56 -16.80 -2.52
C PHE A 223 -11.04 -16.82 -1.07
N GLY A 224 -10.56 -17.97 -0.60
CA GLY A 224 -10.23 -18.17 0.82
C GLY A 224 -9.05 -17.33 1.35
N ASN A 225 -8.11 -16.95 0.48
CA ASN A 225 -6.93 -16.19 0.86
C ASN A 225 -7.11 -14.67 0.65
N GLU A 226 -6.21 -13.84 1.17
CA GLU A 226 -6.31 -12.37 1.06
C GLU A 226 -5.98 -11.88 -0.38
N LEU A 227 -5.15 -12.64 -1.14
CA LEU A 227 -4.79 -12.38 -2.55
C LEU A 227 -5.15 -13.56 -3.47
N ALA A 228 -5.52 -13.25 -4.71
CA ALA A 228 -5.67 -14.23 -5.78
C ALA A 228 -4.28 -14.68 -6.23
N THR A 229 -3.78 -15.80 -5.70
CA THR A 229 -2.56 -16.43 -6.21
C THR A 229 -2.91 -17.52 -7.21
N TYR A 230 -1.95 -17.90 -8.06
CA TYR A 230 -2.08 -19.03 -8.98
C TYR A 230 -2.44 -20.36 -8.30
N ALA A 231 -2.25 -20.46 -6.97
CA ALA A 231 -2.57 -21.63 -6.17
C ALA A 231 -3.98 -21.60 -5.55
N ASN A 232 -4.75 -20.51 -5.69
CA ASN A 232 -6.13 -20.46 -5.21
C ASN A 232 -7.04 -21.24 -6.17
N ASN A 233 -7.15 -22.54 -5.93
CA ASN A 233 -7.95 -23.46 -6.75
C ASN A 233 -9.48 -23.23 -6.65
N SER A 234 -9.94 -22.26 -5.86
CA SER A 234 -11.36 -21.94 -5.68
C SER A 234 -11.60 -20.44 -5.74
N ILE A 235 -11.79 -19.94 -6.97
CA ILE A 235 -12.30 -18.60 -7.21
C ILE A 235 -13.81 -18.71 -7.46
N LYS A 236 -14.57 -17.91 -6.71
CA LYS A 236 -16.00 -17.72 -6.88
C LYS A 236 -16.25 -16.32 -7.43
N LEU A 237 -17.24 -16.18 -8.30
CA LEU A 237 -17.63 -14.90 -8.87
C LEU A 237 -19.11 -14.71 -8.59
N GLN A 238 -19.44 -13.73 -7.76
CA GLN A 238 -20.82 -13.38 -7.43
C GLN A 238 -21.25 -12.18 -8.25
N HIS A 239 -22.34 -12.27 -9.00
CA HIS A 239 -22.87 -11.14 -9.74
C HIS A 239 -23.40 -10.06 -8.78
N VAL A 240 -23.00 -8.80 -8.99
CA VAL A 240 -23.29 -7.71 -8.03
C VAL A 240 -24.79 -7.43 -7.88
N LEU A 241 -25.58 -7.51 -8.95
CA LEU A 241 -27.01 -7.16 -8.92
C LEU A 241 -27.93 -8.33 -8.54
N SER A 242 -27.58 -9.55 -8.94
CA SER A 242 -28.42 -10.74 -8.66
C SER A 242 -28.02 -11.45 -7.38
N HIS A 243 -26.83 -11.18 -6.84
CA HIS A 243 -26.19 -11.89 -5.72
C HIS A 243 -26.01 -13.39 -5.97
N LYS A 244 -26.17 -13.84 -7.21
CA LYS A 244 -26.00 -15.23 -7.63
C LYS A 244 -24.55 -15.48 -8.04
N PHE A 245 -24.14 -16.74 -7.99
CA PHE A 245 -22.78 -17.15 -8.30
C PHE A 245 -22.66 -17.67 -9.72
N LEU A 246 -21.52 -17.40 -10.32
CA LEU A 246 -21.12 -17.99 -11.59
C LEU A 246 -20.91 -19.50 -11.40
N GLY A 247 -21.70 -20.30 -12.12
CA GLY A 247 -21.64 -21.75 -12.07
C GLY A 247 -21.69 -22.39 -13.45
N ILE A 248 -21.17 -23.61 -13.55
CA ILE A 248 -21.17 -24.41 -14.79
C ILE A 248 -22.12 -25.61 -14.71
N TYR A 249 -22.73 -25.83 -13.54
CA TYR A 249 -23.31 -27.10 -13.15
C TYR A 249 -24.75 -26.93 -12.69
N TYR A 250 -25.65 -27.82 -13.12
CA TYR A 250 -27.01 -27.88 -12.61
C TYR A 250 -27.40 -29.31 -12.24
N TYR A 251 -28.20 -29.45 -11.19
CA TYR A 251 -28.76 -30.72 -10.73
C TYR A 251 -30.20 -30.85 -11.21
N TYR A 252 -30.58 -32.04 -11.66
CA TYR A 252 -31.99 -32.39 -11.79
C TYR A 252 -32.27 -33.74 -11.14
N TYR A 253 -33.45 -33.87 -10.55
CA TYR A 253 -33.92 -35.13 -10.02
C TYR A 253 -34.38 -36.00 -11.18
N ASP A 254 -33.71 -37.13 -11.38
CA ASP A 254 -34.15 -38.12 -12.35
C ASP A 254 -35.18 -39.05 -11.68
N ASN A 255 -36.45 -38.88 -12.07
CA ASN A 255 -37.56 -39.70 -11.56
C ASN A 255 -37.37 -41.20 -11.86
N THR A 256 -36.57 -41.53 -12.87
CA THR A 256 -36.32 -42.91 -13.30
C THR A 256 -35.30 -43.62 -12.42
N SER A 257 -34.16 -42.97 -12.13
CA SER A 257 -33.12 -43.52 -11.25
C SER A 257 -33.33 -43.20 -9.77
N ARG A 258 -34.23 -42.27 -9.42
CA ARG A 258 -34.44 -41.72 -8.06
C ARG A 258 -33.19 -41.06 -7.45
N TYR A 259 -32.24 -40.63 -8.27
CA TYR A 259 -31.06 -39.89 -7.84
C TYR A 259 -30.99 -38.51 -8.50
N TYR A 260 -30.24 -37.60 -7.86
CA TYR A 260 -29.88 -36.33 -8.49
C TYR A 260 -28.74 -36.56 -9.46
N ILE A 261 -28.98 -36.28 -10.75
CA ILE A 261 -27.98 -36.36 -11.79
C ILE A 261 -27.39 -34.96 -12.02
N GLY A 262 -26.07 -34.93 -12.09
CA GLY A 262 -25.28 -33.76 -12.42
C GLY A 262 -24.93 -33.70 -13.90
N GLU A 263 -25.33 -32.65 -14.59
CA GLU A 263 -25.00 -32.47 -16.00
C GLU A 263 -24.49 -31.07 -16.32
N TYR A 264 -23.72 -31.00 -17.42
CA TYR A 264 -23.27 -29.76 -18.05
C TYR A 264 -24.13 -29.50 -19.28
N SER A 265 -24.72 -28.30 -19.36
CA SER A 265 -25.44 -27.90 -20.58
C SER A 265 -24.44 -27.52 -21.67
N LYS A 266 -24.72 -27.85 -22.93
CA LYS A 266 -23.93 -27.40 -24.08
C LYS A 266 -24.70 -26.36 -24.88
N SER A 267 -24.00 -25.30 -25.29
CA SER A 267 -24.50 -24.25 -26.16
C SER A 267 -24.98 -24.85 -27.48
N PRO A 268 -26.20 -24.54 -27.95
CA PRO A 268 -26.73 -25.06 -29.21
C PRO A 268 -25.96 -24.58 -30.44
N SER A 269 -25.34 -23.41 -30.36
CA SER A 269 -24.67 -22.76 -31.48
C SER A 269 -23.19 -23.09 -31.55
N THR A 270 -22.56 -23.44 -30.42
CA THR A 270 -21.10 -23.63 -30.35
C THR A 270 -20.67 -24.96 -29.75
N ASN A 271 -21.59 -25.75 -29.20
CA ASN A 271 -21.33 -27.00 -28.45
C ASN A 271 -20.39 -26.86 -27.23
N TYR A 272 -19.98 -25.64 -26.85
CA TYR A 272 -19.24 -25.37 -25.62
C TYR A 272 -20.16 -25.45 -24.39
N THR A 273 -19.59 -25.73 -23.21
CA THR A 273 -20.32 -25.76 -21.94
C THR A 273 -20.98 -24.40 -21.66
N GLU A 274 -22.27 -24.39 -21.38
CA GLU A 274 -23.00 -23.20 -20.94
C GLU A 274 -22.59 -22.85 -19.51
N VAL A 275 -22.36 -21.57 -19.27
CA VAL A 275 -22.11 -21.02 -17.93
C VAL A 275 -23.38 -20.26 -17.51
N ILE A 276 -23.79 -20.44 -16.25
CA ILE A 276 -25.08 -20.00 -15.70
C ILE A 276 -24.89 -19.23 -14.40
N ASP A 277 -25.86 -18.37 -14.07
CA ASP A 277 -25.88 -17.60 -12.81
C ASP A 277 -26.82 -18.29 -11.80
N ILE A 278 -26.26 -19.03 -10.85
CA ILE A 278 -26.97 -19.95 -9.95
C ILE A 278 -27.20 -19.36 -8.56
N GLY A 279 -28.37 -19.65 -7.97
CA GLY A 279 -28.76 -19.20 -6.63
C GLY A 279 -28.12 -19.97 -5.47
N THR A 280 -27.37 -21.04 -5.78
CA THR A 280 -26.66 -21.88 -4.82
C THR A 280 -25.23 -22.10 -5.32
N GLU A 281 -24.28 -22.17 -4.39
CA GLU A 281 -22.85 -22.24 -4.65
C GLU A 281 -22.44 -23.59 -5.27
N ILE A 282 -22.28 -23.66 -6.59
CA ILE A 282 -21.91 -24.90 -7.29
C ILE A 282 -20.96 -24.60 -8.46
N GLY A 283 -19.69 -24.36 -8.13
CA GLY A 283 -18.62 -24.27 -9.12
C GLY A 283 -17.45 -23.40 -8.67
N CYS A 284 -16.26 -23.99 -8.59
CA CYS A 284 -15.00 -23.26 -8.55
C CYS A 284 -14.54 -23.02 -9.99
N LEU A 285 -14.33 -21.77 -10.39
CA LEU A 285 -13.59 -21.51 -11.62
C LEU A 285 -12.11 -21.71 -11.34
N ILE A 286 -11.51 -22.72 -11.96
CA ILE A 286 -10.05 -22.84 -12.05
C ILE A 286 -9.63 -21.95 -13.23
N ILE A 287 -9.04 -20.80 -12.94
CA ILE A 287 -8.38 -19.99 -13.96
C ILE A 287 -7.03 -20.66 -14.22
N VAL A 288 -6.96 -21.49 -15.26
CA VAL A 288 -5.68 -22.01 -15.78
C VAL A 288 -5.19 -21.00 -16.81
N ASN A 289 -4.00 -20.43 -16.58
CA ASN A 289 -3.27 -19.68 -17.59
C ASN A 289 -2.59 -20.64 -18.57
#